data_AF-S4XPB2-F1
#
_entry.id   AF-S4XPB2-F1
#
_cell.length_a   1.000
_cell.length_b   1.000
_cell.length_c   1.000
_cell.angle_alpha   90.00
_cell.angle_beta   90.00
_cell.angle_gamma   90.00
#
_symmetry.space_group_name_H-M   'P 1'
#
loop_
_entity.id
_entity.type
_entity.pdbx_description
1 polymer ?
#
loop_
_entity_poly.entity_id
_entity_poly.type
_entity_poly.pdbx_seq_one_letter_code
_entity_poly.pdbx_strand_id
1 'polypeptide(L)'
;MSLAAPAPAPAPEPAVRPEDVPVERFAAISAEIAERRAPRPEVLRAHGLGERAWDAVERRFRALLDKDARAGGRLRAAHDAAYVAAVETLRGPIALEEYARIAVGLERGAAGEVLDALAIQRAALMPIVRVWTKKAAGNMALSAELMALLEKLRAE
;
A
#
# COMPACT_ATOMS: atom_id res chain seq x y z
N MET A 1 18.33 28.33 45.24
CA MET A 1 18.30 27.35 44.13
C MET A 1 16.85 26.95 43.91
N SER A 2 16.22 27.45 42.84
CA SER A 2 14.83 27.08 42.51
C SER A 2 14.86 25.79 41.68
N LEU A 3 14.28 24.72 42.19
CA LEU A 3 14.08 23.47 41.45
C LEU A 3 12.89 23.67 40.53
N ALA A 4 13.13 23.71 39.22
CA ALA A 4 12.08 23.66 38.22
C ALA A 4 11.33 22.33 38.36
N ALA A 5 10.01 22.39 38.57
CA ALA A 5 9.17 21.22 38.59
C ALA A 5 9.23 20.51 37.22
N PRO A 6 9.29 19.17 37.19
CA PRO A 6 9.30 18.42 35.94
C PRO A 6 8.01 18.71 35.15
N ALA A 7 8.16 18.93 33.84
CA ALA A 7 7.04 19.13 32.94
C ALA A 7 6.05 17.95 33.06
N PRO A 8 4.73 18.20 33.07
CA PRO A 8 3.74 17.15 33.18
C PRO A 8 3.88 16.16 32.02
N ALA A 9 3.87 14.86 32.34
CA ALA A 9 3.89 13.80 31.34
C ALA A 9 2.71 13.99 30.36
N PRO A 10 2.92 13.78 29.05
CA PRO A 10 1.85 13.89 28.07
C PRO A 10 0.71 12.94 28.47
N ALA A 11 -0.52 13.43 28.36
CA ALA A 11 -1.72 12.65 28.64
C ALA A 11 -1.72 11.37 27.76
N PRO A 12 -2.20 10.23 28.29
CA PRO A 12 -2.27 9.01 27.50
C PRO A 12 -3.17 9.25 26.28
N GLU A 13 -2.59 9.09 25.08
CA GLU A 13 -3.35 9.15 23.84
C GLU A 13 -4.50 8.13 23.90
N PRO A 14 -5.72 8.49 23.47
CA PRO A 14 -6.82 7.53 23.41
C PRO A 14 -6.40 6.33 22.56
N ALA A 15 -6.37 5.16 23.18
CA ALA A 15 -5.97 3.92 22.53
C ALA A 15 -7.00 3.54 21.46
N VAL A 16 -6.68 3.82 20.19
CA VAL A 16 -7.41 3.26 19.06
C VAL A 16 -7.33 1.74 19.14
N ARG A 17 -8.48 1.08 19.21
CA ARG A 17 -8.52 -0.38 19.28
C ARG A 17 -8.30 -0.97 17.88
N PRO A 18 -7.51 -2.04 17.74
CA PRO A 18 -7.22 -2.64 16.44
C PRO A 18 -8.44 -3.07 15.64
N GLU A 19 -9.52 -3.46 16.32
CA GLU A 19 -10.81 -3.83 15.73
C GLU A 19 -11.56 -2.67 15.10
N ASP A 20 -11.29 -1.43 15.53
CA ASP A 20 -11.95 -0.22 15.02
C ASP A 20 -11.23 0.34 13.78
N VAL A 21 -10.07 -0.20 13.40
CA VAL A 21 -9.33 0.25 12.22
C VAL A 21 -9.88 -0.45 10.97
N PRO A 22 -10.48 0.28 10.01
CA PRO A 22 -10.95 -0.31 8.76
C PRO A 22 -9.78 -0.66 7.83
N VAL A 23 -10.00 -1.57 6.88
CA VAL A 23 -8.94 -2.08 5.99
C VAL A 23 -8.35 -0.99 5.11
N GLU A 24 -9.16 -0.01 4.72
CA GLU A 24 -8.77 1.13 3.91
C GLU A 24 -7.77 2.02 4.64
N ARG A 25 -8.03 2.30 5.93
CA ARG A 25 -7.10 3.08 6.77
C ARG A 25 -5.80 2.31 7.02
N PHE A 26 -5.89 1.01 7.27
CA PHE A 26 -4.70 0.17 7.39
C PHE A 26 -3.85 0.19 6.10
N ALA A 27 -4.48 0.07 4.93
CA ALA A 27 -3.80 0.12 3.64
C ALA A 27 -3.13 1.47 3.39
N ALA A 28 -3.82 2.58 3.67
CA ALA A 28 -3.29 3.93 3.49
C ALA A 28 -2.06 4.21 4.37
N ILE A 29 -2.14 3.88 5.67
CA ILE A 29 -1.01 4.04 6.60
C ILE A 29 0.16 3.16 6.18
N SER A 30 -0.11 1.92 5.75
CA SER A 30 0.93 1.01 5.27
C SER A 30 1.66 1.55 4.03
N ALA A 31 0.94 2.18 3.10
CA ALA A 31 1.51 2.82 1.93
C ALA A 31 2.34 4.06 2.31
N GLU A 32 1.86 4.88 3.24
CA GLU A 32 2.59 6.07 3.70
C GLU A 32 3.88 5.72 4.44
N ILE A 33 3.87 4.68 5.27
CA ILE A 33 5.08 4.15 5.92
C ILE A 33 6.06 3.60 4.87
N ALA A 34 5.55 2.90 3.85
CA ALA A 34 6.38 2.34 2.78
C ALA A 34 7.00 3.41 1.86
N GLU A 35 6.35 4.56 1.72
CA GLU A 35 6.85 5.73 0.98
C GLU A 35 8.11 6.33 1.61
N ARG A 36 8.28 6.21 2.94
CA ARG A 36 9.45 6.71 3.69
C ARG A 36 9.73 8.21 3.54
N ARG A 37 8.69 9.02 3.24
CA ARG A 37 8.78 10.49 3.29
C ARG A 37 8.93 11.04 4.72
N ALA A 38 8.48 10.28 5.71
CA ALA A 38 8.62 10.60 7.12
C ALA A 38 8.96 9.33 7.94
N PRO A 39 9.56 9.46 9.13
CA PRO A 39 9.74 8.34 10.05
C PRO A 39 8.41 7.68 10.43
N ARG A 40 8.38 6.35 10.53
CA ARG A 40 7.19 5.55 10.94
C ARG A 40 6.46 6.15 12.17
N PRO A 41 7.12 6.53 13.27
CA PRO A 41 6.43 7.09 14.43
C PRO A 41 5.67 8.39 14.13
N GLU A 42 6.16 9.21 13.19
CA GLU A 42 5.51 10.47 12.82
C GLU A 42 4.27 10.23 11.96
N VAL A 43 4.36 9.30 11.01
CA VAL A 43 3.21 8.84 10.22
C VAL A 43 2.13 8.30 11.17
N LEU A 44 2.49 7.38 12.08
CA LEU A 44 1.52 6.81 13.03
C LEU A 44 0.85 7.89 13.89
N ARG A 45 1.63 8.84 14.41
CA ARG A 45 1.09 9.96 15.21
C ARG A 45 0.15 10.86 14.40
N ALA A 46 0.45 11.14 13.13
CA ALA A 46 -0.44 11.89 12.24
C ALA A 46 -1.79 11.17 12.04
N HIS A 47 -1.79 9.84 12.14
CA HIS A 47 -2.98 9.01 12.14
C HIS A 47 -3.53 8.72 13.54
N GLY A 48 -3.09 9.39 14.60
CA GLY A 48 -3.58 9.17 15.96
C GLY A 48 -3.30 7.76 16.50
N LEU A 49 -2.20 7.16 16.08
CA LEU A 49 -1.75 5.82 16.49
C LEU A 49 -0.35 5.88 17.11
N GLY A 50 -0.16 5.11 18.17
CA GLY A 50 1.18 4.76 18.66
C GLY A 50 1.68 3.45 18.05
N GLU A 51 2.99 3.21 18.14
CA GLU A 51 3.65 1.99 17.64
C GLU A 51 2.98 0.69 18.14
N ARG A 52 2.71 0.61 19.45
CA ARG A 52 2.08 -0.58 20.04
C ARG A 52 0.67 -0.85 19.49
N ALA A 53 -0.11 0.19 19.24
CA ALA A 53 -1.44 0.06 18.66
C ALA A 53 -1.34 -0.39 17.20
N TRP A 54 -0.41 0.19 16.45
CA TRP A 54 -0.14 -0.18 15.06
C TRP A 54 0.35 -1.63 14.92
N ASP A 55 1.25 -2.10 15.76
CA ASP A 55 1.71 -3.50 15.72
C ASP A 55 0.53 -4.49 15.94
N ALA A 56 -0.43 -4.11 16.78
CA ALA A 56 -1.63 -4.92 17.00
C ALA A 56 -2.58 -4.90 15.78
N VAL A 57 -2.71 -3.75 15.12
CA VAL A 57 -3.41 -3.61 13.83
C VAL A 57 -2.75 -4.47 12.74
N GLU A 58 -1.42 -4.38 12.59
CA GLU A 58 -0.64 -5.16 11.62
C GLU A 58 -0.83 -6.67 11.81
N ARG A 59 -0.71 -7.16 13.05
CA ARG A 59 -0.94 -8.58 13.37
C ARG A 59 -2.37 -9.02 13.03
N ARG A 60 -3.37 -8.21 13.38
CA ARG A 60 -4.78 -8.50 13.10
C ARG A 60 -5.03 -8.58 11.60
N PHE A 61 -4.59 -7.60 10.83
CA PHE A 61 -4.83 -7.59 9.39
C PHE A 61 -4.05 -8.67 8.65
N ARG A 62 -2.82 -9.00 9.06
CA ARG A 62 -2.10 -10.16 8.52
C ARG A 62 -2.94 -11.43 8.66
N ALA A 63 -3.44 -11.72 9.87
CA ALA A 63 -4.27 -12.89 10.12
C ALA A 63 -5.60 -12.89 9.35
N LEU A 64 -6.24 -11.73 9.19
CA LEU A 64 -7.50 -11.63 8.42
C LEU A 64 -7.27 -11.80 6.93
N LEU A 65 -6.23 -11.19 6.38
CA LEU A 65 -5.92 -11.24 4.96
C LEU A 65 -5.45 -12.65 4.54
N ASP A 66 -4.74 -13.37 5.42
CA ASP A 66 -4.37 -14.77 5.19
C ASP A 66 -5.61 -15.69 5.17
N LYS A 67 -6.60 -15.43 6.03
CA LYS A 67 -7.88 -16.14 6.03
C LYS A 67 -8.73 -15.81 4.79
N ASP A 68 -8.79 -14.54 4.42
CA ASP A 68 -9.58 -14.04 3.28
C ASP A 68 -9.10 -14.62 1.94
N ALA A 69 -7.79 -14.91 1.80
CA ALA A 69 -7.24 -15.58 0.63
C ALA A 69 -7.89 -16.94 0.34
N ARG A 70 -8.41 -17.64 1.37
CA ARG A 70 -9.13 -18.91 1.24
C ARG A 70 -10.65 -18.74 1.07
N ALA A 71 -11.17 -17.54 1.33
CA ALA A 71 -12.60 -17.23 1.42
C ALA A 71 -13.11 -16.28 0.32
N GLY A 72 -12.37 -16.18 -0.79
CA GLY A 72 -12.78 -15.42 -1.98
C GLY A 72 -12.12 -14.04 -2.14
N GLY A 73 -11.22 -13.63 -1.23
CA GLY A 73 -10.33 -12.50 -1.48
C GLY A 73 -10.97 -11.11 -1.44
N ARG A 74 -12.14 -10.94 -0.81
CA ARG A 74 -12.86 -9.65 -0.78
C ARG A 74 -12.12 -8.61 0.06
N LEU A 75 -11.65 -9.00 1.25
CA LEU A 75 -10.86 -8.11 2.12
C LEU A 75 -9.53 -7.74 1.45
N ARG A 76 -8.88 -8.72 0.80
CA ARG A 76 -7.66 -8.50 0.03
C ARG A 76 -7.88 -7.51 -1.10
N ALA A 77 -8.96 -7.65 -1.86
CA ALA A 77 -9.29 -6.73 -2.94
C ALA A 77 -9.53 -5.30 -2.43
N ALA A 78 -10.24 -5.13 -1.31
CA ALA A 78 -10.44 -3.83 -0.67
C ALA A 78 -9.12 -3.22 -0.19
N HIS A 79 -8.28 -4.02 0.47
CA HIS A 79 -6.94 -3.62 0.88
C HIS A 79 -6.09 -3.14 -0.31
N ASP A 80 -6.00 -3.94 -1.36
CA ASP A 80 -5.14 -3.62 -2.50
C ASP A 80 -5.61 -2.36 -3.24
N ALA A 81 -6.93 -2.19 -3.41
CA ALA A 81 -7.49 -0.99 -4.01
C ALA A 81 -7.16 0.27 -3.18
N ALA A 82 -7.33 0.21 -1.86
CA ALA A 82 -7.02 1.32 -0.97
C ALA A 82 -5.51 1.62 -0.90
N TYR A 83 -4.67 0.58 -0.94
CA TYR A 83 -3.22 0.73 -0.96
C TYR A 83 -2.76 1.43 -2.24
N VAL A 84 -3.25 0.98 -3.40
CA VAL A 84 -2.92 1.59 -4.70
C VAL A 84 -3.42 3.04 -4.76
N ALA A 85 -4.63 3.33 -4.30
CA ALA A 85 -5.14 4.70 -4.25
C ALA A 85 -4.30 5.62 -3.36
N ALA A 86 -3.75 5.10 -2.24
CA ALA A 86 -2.84 5.85 -1.39
C ALA A 86 -1.50 6.13 -2.08
N VAL A 87 -0.93 5.15 -2.78
CA VAL A 87 0.26 5.34 -3.63
C VAL A 87 0.01 6.40 -4.69
N GLU A 88 -1.13 6.34 -5.38
CA GLU A 88 -1.50 7.30 -6.42
C GLU A 88 -1.73 8.71 -5.85
N THR A 89 -2.19 8.83 -4.60
CA THR A 89 -2.31 10.13 -3.91
C THR A 89 -0.92 10.74 -3.63
N LEU A 90 0.07 9.90 -3.29
CA LEU A 90 1.42 10.35 -2.94
C LEU A 90 2.30 10.67 -4.15
N ARG A 91 2.18 9.88 -5.22
CA ARG A 91 3.05 9.93 -6.41
C ARG A 91 2.36 10.47 -7.67
N GLY A 92 1.03 10.51 -7.69
CA GLY A 92 0.22 10.67 -8.89
C GLY A 92 -0.25 9.32 -9.47
N PRO A 93 -1.23 9.33 -10.40
CA PRO A 93 -1.82 8.12 -10.96
C PRO A 93 -0.79 7.17 -11.56
N ILE A 94 -1.09 5.86 -11.52
CA ILE A 94 -0.33 4.86 -12.26
C ILE A 94 -0.94 4.76 -13.65
N ALA A 95 -0.18 5.09 -14.69
CA ALA A 95 -0.63 5.00 -16.07
C ALA A 95 -0.61 3.54 -16.58
N LEU A 96 -1.33 3.27 -17.66
CA LEU A 96 -1.38 1.93 -18.27
C LEU A 96 0.02 1.49 -18.74
N GLU A 97 0.80 2.39 -19.33
CA GLU A 97 2.16 2.14 -19.80
C GLU A 97 3.12 1.84 -18.64
N GLU A 98 2.93 2.49 -17.49
CA GLU A 98 3.70 2.21 -16.28
C GLU A 98 3.37 0.81 -15.75
N TYR A 99 2.09 0.44 -15.71
CA TYR A 99 1.69 -0.91 -15.36
C TYR A 99 2.26 -1.95 -16.34
N ALA A 100 2.23 -1.69 -17.65
CA ALA A 100 2.78 -2.58 -18.65
C ALA A 100 4.29 -2.80 -18.45
N ARG A 101 5.06 -1.73 -18.12
CA ARG A 101 6.47 -1.85 -17.75
C ARG A 101 6.67 -2.69 -16.49
N ILE A 102 5.84 -2.51 -15.46
CA ILE A 102 5.90 -3.31 -14.23
C ILE A 102 5.65 -4.80 -14.55
N ALA A 103 4.67 -5.11 -15.40
CA ALA A 103 4.34 -6.47 -15.78
C ALA A 103 5.49 -7.15 -16.54
N VAL A 104 6.08 -6.48 -17.54
CA VAL A 104 7.27 -7.01 -18.25
C VAL A 104 8.48 -7.12 -17.31
N GLY A 105 8.68 -6.14 -16.42
CA GLY A 105 9.71 -6.22 -15.39
C GLY A 105 9.53 -7.43 -14.48
N LEU A 106 8.30 -7.77 -14.12
CA LEU A 106 7.99 -8.97 -13.34
C LEU A 106 8.32 -10.26 -14.11
N GLU A 107 7.95 -10.34 -15.39
CA GLU A 107 8.30 -11.47 -16.27
C GLU A 107 9.82 -11.69 -16.37
N ARG A 108 10.59 -10.59 -16.40
CA ARG A 108 12.05 -10.60 -16.52
C ARG A 108 12.79 -10.70 -15.18
N GLY A 109 12.08 -10.77 -14.04
CA GLY A 109 12.68 -10.78 -12.71
C GLY A 109 13.28 -9.45 -12.24
N ALA A 110 12.97 -8.34 -12.94
CA ALA A 110 13.49 -6.99 -12.71
C ALA A 110 12.42 -6.02 -12.17
N ALA A 111 11.29 -6.51 -11.63
CA ALA A 111 10.20 -5.66 -11.15
C ALA A 111 10.63 -4.61 -10.12
N GLY A 112 11.59 -4.94 -9.24
CA GLY A 112 12.11 -3.99 -8.26
C GLY A 112 12.77 -2.77 -8.90
N GLU A 113 13.59 -2.98 -9.94
CA GLU A 113 14.27 -1.90 -10.67
C GLU A 113 13.27 -1.02 -11.42
N VAL A 114 12.24 -1.63 -12.02
CA VAL A 114 11.17 -0.89 -12.70
C VAL A 114 10.39 -0.03 -11.71
N LEU A 115 10.05 -0.56 -10.53
CA LEU A 115 9.35 0.21 -9.50
C LEU A 115 10.20 1.39 -8.99
N ASP A 116 11.50 1.16 -8.77
CA ASP A 116 12.42 2.23 -8.35
C ASP A 116 12.51 3.32 -9.44
N ALA A 117 12.63 2.95 -10.72
CA ALA A 117 12.65 3.89 -11.85
C ALA A 117 11.35 4.69 -11.99
N LEU A 118 10.22 4.09 -11.59
CA LEU A 118 8.91 4.75 -11.53
C LEU A 118 8.68 5.49 -10.21
N ALA A 119 9.63 5.52 -9.27
CA ALA A 119 9.41 6.07 -7.93
C ALA A 119 8.17 5.48 -7.23
N ILE A 120 7.94 4.18 -7.40
CA ILE A 120 6.88 3.42 -6.74
C ILE A 120 7.52 2.51 -5.68
N GLN A 121 6.91 2.49 -4.51
CA GLN A 121 7.33 1.64 -3.40
C GLN A 121 7.34 0.17 -3.82
N ARG A 122 8.41 -0.57 -3.52
CA ARG A 122 8.50 -2.02 -3.82
C ARG A 122 7.36 -2.84 -3.20
N ALA A 123 6.86 -2.42 -2.04
CA ALA A 123 5.70 -3.05 -1.37
C ALA A 123 4.39 -2.96 -2.17
N ALA A 124 4.30 -2.01 -3.11
CA ALA A 124 3.14 -1.80 -3.98
C ALA A 124 3.03 -2.81 -5.13
N LEU A 125 4.09 -3.59 -5.43
CA LEU A 125 4.13 -4.51 -6.57
C LEU A 125 2.88 -5.39 -6.66
N MET A 126 2.63 -6.18 -5.61
CA MET A 126 1.56 -7.16 -5.64
C MET A 126 0.15 -6.54 -5.56
N PRO A 127 -0.10 -5.49 -4.75
CA PRO A 127 -1.34 -4.71 -4.85
C PRO A 127 -1.61 -4.18 -6.26
N ILE A 128 -0.62 -3.56 -6.91
CA ILE A 128 -0.75 -3.01 -8.28
C ILE A 128 -1.10 -4.13 -9.26
N VAL A 129 -0.33 -5.22 -9.26
CA VAL A 129 -0.57 -6.35 -10.18
C VAL A 129 -1.99 -6.90 -10.04
N ARG A 130 -2.47 -7.10 -8.81
CA ARG A 130 -3.82 -7.66 -8.59
C ARG A 130 -4.94 -6.69 -8.99
N VAL A 131 -4.79 -5.40 -8.67
CA VAL A 131 -5.76 -4.36 -9.05
C VAL A 131 -5.85 -4.25 -10.57
N TRP A 132 -4.72 -4.14 -11.26
CA TRP A 132 -4.70 -3.98 -12.71
C TRP A 132 -5.11 -5.24 -13.46
N THR A 133 -4.74 -6.43 -12.98
CA THR A 133 -5.24 -7.71 -13.54
C THR A 133 -6.76 -7.76 -13.48
N LYS A 134 -7.36 -7.40 -12.35
CA LYS A 134 -8.83 -7.34 -12.20
C LYS A 134 -9.45 -6.27 -13.10
N LYS A 135 -8.82 -5.10 -13.23
CA LYS A 135 -9.28 -3.99 -14.08
C LYS A 135 -9.30 -4.39 -15.56
N ALA A 136 -8.25 -5.04 -16.05
CA ALA A 136 -8.16 -5.52 -17.43
C ALA A 136 -9.16 -6.65 -17.70
N ALA A 137 -9.32 -7.60 -16.77
CA ALA A 137 -10.30 -8.69 -16.92
C ALA A 137 -11.75 -8.18 -17.05
N GLY A 138 -12.07 -7.04 -16.45
CA GLY A 138 -13.39 -6.41 -16.52
C GLY A 138 -13.60 -5.42 -17.68
N ASN A 139 -12.57 -5.15 -18.49
CA ASN A 139 -12.64 -4.14 -19.56
C ASN A 139 -11.89 -4.61 -20.82
N MET A 140 -12.64 -5.01 -21.85
CA MET A 140 -12.07 -5.53 -23.10
C MET A 140 -11.18 -4.53 -23.84
N ALA A 141 -11.55 -3.25 -23.87
CA ALA A 141 -10.77 -2.22 -24.56
C ALA A 141 -9.41 -2.01 -23.84
N LEU A 142 -9.45 -1.89 -22.52
CA LEU A 142 -8.25 -1.77 -21.70
C LEU A 142 -7.35 -3.01 -21.83
N SER A 143 -7.94 -4.20 -21.88
CA SER A 143 -7.22 -5.47 -22.07
C SER A 143 -6.50 -5.50 -23.42
N ALA A 144 -7.18 -5.11 -24.51
CA ALA A 144 -6.57 -5.06 -25.83
C ALA A 144 -5.40 -4.06 -25.90
N GLU A 145 -5.57 -2.87 -25.32
CA GLU A 145 -4.52 -1.85 -25.24
C GLU A 145 -3.32 -2.32 -24.41
N LEU A 146 -3.58 -2.95 -23.26
CA LEU A 146 -2.53 -3.56 -22.43
C LEU A 146 -1.75 -4.62 -23.21
N MET A 147 -2.44 -5.52 -23.91
CA MET A 147 -1.79 -6.59 -24.68
C MET A 147 -0.86 -6.04 -25.78
N ALA A 148 -1.29 -5.00 -26.49
CA ALA A 148 -0.47 -4.33 -27.50
C ALA A 148 0.78 -3.67 -26.88
N LEU A 149 0.65 -3.02 -25.72
CA LEU A 149 1.78 -2.45 -24.99
C LEU A 149 2.76 -3.53 -24.50
N LEU A 150 2.25 -4.64 -23.98
CA LEU A 150 3.09 -5.76 -23.53
C LEU A 150 3.87 -6.39 -24.70
N GLU A 151 3.24 -6.58 -25.85
CA GLU A 151 3.91 -7.09 -27.04
C GLU A 151 5.05 -6.16 -27.48
N LYS A 152 4.78 -4.86 -27.56
CA LYS A 152 5.79 -3.85 -27.88
C LYS A 152 6.98 -3.88 -26.91
N LEU A 153 6.71 -3.82 -25.61
CA LEU A 153 7.76 -3.77 -24.57
C LEU A 153 8.57 -5.07 -24.48
N ARG A 154 8.00 -6.21 -24.85
CA ARG A 154 8.73 -7.49 -24.88
C ARG A 154 9.72 -7.58 -26.05
N ALA A 155 9.45 -6.87 -27.14
CA ALA A 155 10.32 -6.80 -28.32
C ALA A 155 11.51 -5.84 -28.15
N GLU A 156 11.49 -5.01 -27.10
CA GLU A 156 12.59 -4.15 -26.64
C GLU A 156 13.57 -4.92 -25.73
#